data_AF-A0A949UI88-F1
#
_entry.id   AF-A0A949UI88-F1
#
_cell.length_a   1.000
_cell.length_b   1.000
_cell.length_c   1.000
_cell.angle_alpha   90.00
_cell.angle_beta   90.00
_cell.angle_gamma   90.00
#
_symmetry.space_group_name_H-M   'P 1'
#
loop_
_entity.id
_entity.type
_entity.pdbx_description
1 polymer ?
#
loop_
_entity_poly.entity_id
_entity_poly.type
_entity_poly.pdbx_seq_one_letter_code
_entity_poly.pdbx_strand_id
1 'polypeptide(L)' 'MARVIEHRGPDEQGIYIKDNIGLAHRRLSIIDLSTGQQPMLSADKSIALVFNGEIFN' A
#
# COMPACT_ATOMS: atom_id res chain seq x y z
N MET A 1 -10.86 -4.95 -8.06
CA MET A 1 -11.25 -3.59 -7.65
C MET A 1 -10.11 -2.58 -7.79
N ALA A 2 -8.98 -2.73 -7.09
CA ALA A 2 -7.89 -1.73 -7.13
C ALA A 2 -7.29 -1.40 -8.52
N ARG A 3 -7.50 -2.23 -9.55
CA ARG A 3 -7.08 -1.93 -10.92
C ARG A 3 -7.75 -0.67 -11.49
N VAL A 4 -8.97 -0.33 -11.07
CA VAL A 4 -9.69 0.85 -11.59
C VAL A 4 -9.03 2.18 -11.19
N ILE A 5 -8.15 2.15 -10.18
CA ILE A 5 -7.36 3.31 -9.71
C ILE A 5 -5.87 3.19 -10.06
N GLU A 6 -5.49 2.31 -11.00
CA GLU A 6 -4.11 2.10 -11.44
C GLU A 6 -3.42 3.39 -11.90
N HIS A 7 -4.16 4.30 -12.55
CA HIS A 7 -3.66 5.60 -12.99
C HIS A 7 -3.15 6.50 -11.85
N ARG A 8 -3.53 6.24 -10.59
CA ARG A 8 -3.04 6.98 -9.41
C ARG A 8 -1.71 6.44 -8.86
N GLY A 9 -1.33 5.23 -9.26
CA GLY A 9 -0.17 4.53 -8.73
C GLY A 9 0.24 3.41 -9.69
N PRO A 10 0.91 3.78 -10.80
CA PRO A 10 1.23 2.85 -11.88
C PRO A 10 2.45 1.96 -11.58
N ASP A 11 3.26 2.32 -10.59
CA ASP A 11 4.57 1.69 -10.36
C ASP A 11 4.42 0.32 -9.69
N GLU A 12 3.57 0.23 -8.67
CA GLU A 12 3.38 -1.00 -7.90
C GLU A 12 1.93 -1.21 -7.46
N GLN A 13 1.61 -2.46 -7.14
CA GLN A 13 0.35 -2.85 -6.51
C GLN A 13 0.62 -3.77 -5.33
N GLY A 14 -0.27 -3.74 -4.33
CA GLY A 14 -0.26 -4.66 -3.21
C GLY A 14 -1.66 -4.91 -2.67
N ILE A 15 -1.86 -6.12 -2.14
CA ILE A 15 -3.12 -6.57 -1.56
C ILE A 15 -2.80 -7.35 -0.29
N TYR A 16 -3.53 -7.05 0.77
CA TYR A 16 -3.55 -7.81 2.02
C TYR A 16 -4.97 -8.32 2.26
N ILE A 17 -5.11 -9.62 2.51
CA ILE A 17 -6.39 -10.27 2.81
C ILE A 17 -6.23 -11.04 4.11
N LYS A 18 -7.14 -10.83 5.05
CA LYS A 18 -7.26 -11.61 6.28
C LYS A 18 -8.72 -11.76 6.65
N ASP A 19 -9.16 -13.00 6.83
CA ASP A 19 -10.54 -13.37 7.14
C ASP A 19 -11.52 -12.71 6.14
N ASN A 20 -12.37 -11.79 6.61
CA ASN A 20 -13.36 -11.06 5.82
C ASN A 20 -12.94 -9.62 5.46
N ILE A 21 -11.65 -9.28 5.60
CA ILE A 21 -11.11 -7.94 5.35
C ILE A 21 -10.06 -7.99 4.23
N GLY A 22 -10.14 -7.03 3.30
CA GLY A 22 -9.15 -6.82 2.25
C GLY A 22 -8.71 -5.37 2.17
N LEU A 23 -7.39 -5.13 2.18
CA LEU A 23 -6.76 -3.83 1.91
C LEU A 23 -6.01 -3.92 0.57
N ALA A 24 -6.12 -2.90 -0.27
CA ALA A 24 -5.42 -2.86 -1.55
C ALA A 24 -4.85 -1.47 -1.81
N HIS A 25 -3.66 -1.41 -2.40
CA HIS A 25 -2.96 -0.16 -2.70
C HIS A 25 -2.41 -0.16 -4.14
N ARG A 26 -2.42 1.03 -4.75
CA ARG A 26 -1.74 1.35 -6.01
C ARG A 26 -0.74 2.45 -5.71
N ARG A 27 0.54 2.21 -5.98
CA ARG A 27 1.63 3.08 -5.54
C ARG A 27 2.20 3.86 -6.70
N LEU A 28 2.30 5.17 -6.52
CA LEU A 28 3.26 6.02 -7.22
C LEU A 28 4.46 6.16 -6.29
N SER A 29 5.62 5.69 -6.72
CA SER A 29 6.82 5.61 -5.91
C SER A 29 7.58 6.94 -5.95
N ILE A 30 7.52 7.70 -4.86
CA ILE A 30 8.17 9.02 -4.72
C ILE A 30 9.29 8.96 -3.67
N ILE A 31 9.00 8.45 -2.47
CA ILE A 31 9.96 8.24 -1.37
C ILE A 31 10.15 6.75 -1.12
N ASP A 32 11.39 6.36 -0.82
CA ASP A 32 11.82 4.97 -0.56
C ASP A 32 11.39 4.01 -1.67
N LEU A 33 11.98 4.18 -2.85
CA LEU A 33 11.59 3.46 -4.07
C LEU A 33 11.68 1.94 -3.91
N SER A 34 12.63 1.44 -3.11
CA SER A 34 12.94 0.01 -3.01
C SER A 34 12.17 -0.72 -1.90
N THR A 35 11.88 -0.07 -0.78
CA THR A 35 11.26 -0.75 0.38
C THR A 35 9.90 -0.19 0.80
N GLY A 36 9.42 0.89 0.18
CA GLY A 36 8.16 1.56 0.54
C GLY A 36 6.87 0.89 0.03
N GLN A 37 6.90 -0.39 -0.36
CA GLN A 37 5.71 -1.10 -0.86
C GLN A 37 4.61 -1.18 0.20
N GLN A 38 3.34 -1.05 -0.24
CA GLN A 38 2.16 -1.14 0.62
C GLN A 38 1.18 -2.21 0.10
N PRO A 39 0.36 -2.86 0.97
CA PRO A 39 0.19 -2.60 2.41
C PRO A 39 1.43 -2.90 3.27
N MET A 40 1.73 -2.01 4.22
CA MET A 40 2.82 -2.19 5.17
C MET A 40 2.33 -3.01 6.36
N LEU A 41 3.17 -3.94 6.84
CA LEU A 41 2.89 -4.73 8.03
C LEU A 41 3.82 -4.31 9.17
N SER A 42 3.30 -4.29 10.39
CA SER A 42 4.16 -4.21 11.59
C SER A 42 5.09 -5.42 11.68
N ALA A 43 6.15 -5.33 12.47
CA ALA A 43 7.15 -6.40 12.62
C ALA A 43 6.53 -7.73 13.08
N ASP A 44 5.52 -7.69 13.95
CA ASP A 44 4.74 -8.82 14.44
C ASP A 44 3.53 -9.16 13.54
N LYS A 45 3.31 -8.40 12.47
CA LYS A 45 2.20 -8.53 11.50
C LYS A 45 0.81 -8.41 12.12
N SER A 46 0.70 -7.82 13.31
CA SER A 46 -0.61 -7.57 13.95
C SER A 46 -1.34 -6.37 13.32
N ILE A 47 -0.60 -5.45 12.67
CA ILE A 47 -1.12 -4.25 12.01
C ILE A 47 -0.84 -4.33 10.51
N ALA A 48 -1.84 -3.97 9.70
CA ALA A 48 -1.71 -3.73 8.27
C ALA A 48 -2.14 -2.29 7.95
N LEU A 49 -1.30 -1.56 7.21
CA LEU A 49 -1.50 -0.14 6.89
C LEU A 49 -1.52 0.09 5.38
N VAL A 50 -2.46 0.93 4.93
CA VAL A 50 -2.46 1.56 3.60
C VAL A 50 -2.62 3.07 3.77
N PHE A 51 -1.89 3.84 2.96
CA PHE A 51 -1.88 5.29 3.01
C PHE A 51 -1.55 5.90 1.64
N ASN A 52 -2.28 6.94 1.25
CA ASN A 52 -2.05 7.72 0.03
C ASN A 52 -1.79 9.18 0.40
N GLY A 53 -0.52 9.59 0.43
CA GLY A 53 -0.10 10.94 0.77
C GLY A 53 1.36 10.98 1.21
N GLU A 54 1.77 12.11 1.81
CA GLU A 54 3.11 12.34 2.34
C GLU A 54 3.01 12.87 3.78
N ILE A 55 3.91 12.43 4.66
CA ILE A 55 4.02 12.90 6.05
C ILE A 55 5.29 13.73 6.17
N PHE A 56 5.17 15.03 6.49
CA PHE A 56 6.28 15.99 6.45
C PHE A 56 6.95 16.29 7.79
N ASN A 57 6.26 15.99 8.90
CA ASN A 57 6.74 16.24 10.26
C ASN A 57 7.32 14.96 10.87
#